data_AF-G4YDW6-F1
#
_entry.id   AF-G4YDW6-F1
#
_cell.length_a   1.000
_cell.length_b   1.000
_cell.length_c   1.000
_cell.angle_alpha   90.00
_cell.angle_beta   90.00
_cell.angle_gamma   90.00
#
_symmetry.space_group_name_H-M   'P 1'
#
loop_
_entity.id
_entity.type
_entity.pdbx_description
1 polymer ?
#
loop_
_entity_poly.entity_id
_entity_poly.type
_entity_poly.pdbx_seq_one_letter_code
_entity_poly.pdbx_strand_id
1 'polypeptide(L)'
;YEVIQCRLANQDISEVVFHEERAKAAGAWDVFLLITSAKWTSEFALPLRCGIVSHDEFCEYFGPYATRVYRSLDPLNINTASRQDLSLVEGLDSAAVETIVAKRPFSSIDQA
;
A
#
# COMPACT_ATOMS: atom_id res chain seq x y z
N TYR A 1 18.70 -10.75 2.70
CA TYR A 1 17.65 -10.66 3.73
C TYR A 1 16.33 -10.77 3.00
N GLU A 2 15.43 -11.64 3.46
CA GLU A 2 14.10 -11.79 2.84
C GLU A 2 13.21 -10.65 3.32
N VAL A 3 12.73 -9.82 2.40
CA VAL A 3 11.79 -8.74 2.70
C VAL A 3 10.41 -9.16 2.22
N ILE A 4 9.40 -8.95 3.06
CA ILE A 4 7.99 -9.12 2.67
C ILE A 4 7.50 -7.79 2.11
N GLN A 5 7.17 -7.79 0.82
CA GLN A 5 6.60 -6.67 0.10
C GLN A 5 5.10 -6.90 -0.07
N CYS A 6 4.31 -5.95 0.41
CA CYS A 6 2.86 -5.99 0.32
C CYS A 6 2.38 -4.86 -0.59
N ARG A 7 1.42 -5.14 -1.47
CA ARG A 7 0.84 -4.13 -2.36
C ARG A 7 -0.67 -4.23 -2.39
N LEU A 8 -1.36 -3.10 -2.28
CA LEU A 8 -2.81 -3.02 -2.47
C LEU A 8 -3.13 -2.84 -3.96
N ALA A 9 -4.06 -3.63 -4.48
CA ALA A 9 -4.61 -3.48 -5.83
C ALA A 9 -6.10 -3.12 -5.79
N ASN A 10 -6.45 -2.05 -6.51
CA ASN A 10 -7.82 -1.54 -6.62
C ASN A 10 -8.44 -1.83 -8.00
N GLN A 11 -7.89 -2.80 -8.72
CA GLN A 11 -8.35 -3.23 -10.05
C GLN A 11 -8.44 -4.75 -10.11
N ASP A 12 -9.25 -5.26 -11.04
CA ASP A 12 -9.40 -6.70 -11.26
C ASP A 12 -8.04 -7.38 -11.53
N ILE A 13 -7.86 -8.56 -10.94
CA ILE A 13 -6.57 -9.26 -10.96
C ILE A 13 -6.56 -10.29 -12.09
N SER A 14 -5.62 -10.10 -13.00
CA SER A 14 -5.20 -11.06 -14.02
C SER A 14 -3.72 -11.40 -13.83
N GLU A 15 -3.23 -12.43 -14.51
CA GLU A 15 -1.82 -12.82 -14.47
C GLU A 15 -0.90 -11.65 -14.85
N VAL A 16 -1.24 -10.94 -15.92
CA VAL A 16 -0.45 -9.79 -16.41
C VAL A 16 -0.34 -8.70 -15.34
N VAL A 17 -1.49 -8.30 -14.75
CA VAL A 17 -1.54 -7.28 -13.71
C VAL A 17 -0.71 -7.69 -12.49
N PHE A 18 -0.81 -8.95 -12.07
CA PHE A 18 -0.03 -9.47 -10.95
C PHE A 18 1.47 -9.34 -11.18
N HIS A 19 1.94 -9.76 -12.36
CA HIS A 19 3.35 -9.69 -12.71
C HIS A 19 3.89 -8.26 -12.82
N GLU A 20 3.08 -7.33 -13.34
CA GLU A 20 3.43 -5.91 -13.38
C GLU A 20 3.56 -5.31 -11.98
N GLU A 21 2.61 -5.56 -11.08
CA GLU A 21 2.68 -5.05 -9.71
C GLU A 21 3.85 -5.66 -8.93
N ARG A 22 4.12 -6.97 -9.12
CA ARG A 22 5.30 -7.61 -8.53
C ARG A 22 6.60 -6.96 -9.00
N ALA A 23 6.74 -6.68 -10.30
CA ALA A 23 7.94 -6.09 -10.87
C ALA A 23 8.23 -4.67 -10.34
N LYS A 24 7.18 -3.92 -9.97
CA LYS A 24 7.30 -2.58 -9.37
C LYS A 24 7.68 -2.63 -7.89
N ALA A 25 7.21 -3.65 -7.17
CA ALA A 25 7.24 -3.67 -5.70
C ALA A 25 8.28 -4.62 -5.08
N ALA A 26 8.71 -5.66 -5.78
CA ALA A 26 9.49 -6.74 -5.19
C ALA A 26 10.65 -7.21 -6.06
N GLY A 27 11.80 -7.46 -5.43
CA GLY A 27 12.94 -8.10 -6.06
C GLY A 27 12.73 -9.59 -6.32
N ALA A 28 13.68 -10.23 -7.01
CA ALA A 28 13.58 -11.65 -7.35
C ALA A 28 13.51 -12.58 -6.13
N TRP A 29 14.07 -12.15 -5.00
CA TRP A 29 14.18 -12.94 -3.76
C TRP A 29 13.20 -12.52 -2.67
N ASP A 30 12.42 -11.47 -2.91
CA ASP A 30 11.45 -10.96 -1.93
C ASP A 30 10.18 -11.81 -1.95
N VAL A 31 9.50 -11.85 -0.81
CA VAL A 31 8.12 -12.36 -0.75
C VAL A 31 7.20 -11.26 -1.19
N PHE A 32 6.31 -11.54 -2.13
CA PHE A 32 5.34 -10.57 -2.64
C PHE A 32 3.92 -11.00 -2.32
N LEU A 33 3.19 -10.17 -1.57
CA LEU A 33 1.78 -10.35 -1.26
C LEU A 33 0.95 -9.23 -1.91
N LEU A 34 0.08 -9.60 -2.84
CA LEU A 34 -0.88 -8.67 -3.41
C LEU A 34 -2.19 -8.76 -2.64
N ILE A 35 -2.55 -7.68 -1.96
CA ILE A 35 -3.80 -7.55 -1.21
C ILE A 35 -4.83 -6.88 -2.12
N THR A 36 -6.02 -7.46 -2.25
CA THR A 36 -7.03 -6.97 -3.21
C THR A 36 -8.46 -7.22 -2.73
N SER A 37 -9.35 -6.26 -2.95
CA SER A 37 -10.81 -6.47 -2.86
C SER A 37 -11.45 -6.75 -4.23
N ALA A 38 -10.64 -6.71 -5.30
CA ALA A 38 -11.11 -6.84 -6.66
C ALA A 38 -11.33 -8.30 -7.06
N LYS A 39 -12.10 -8.50 -8.13
CA LYS A 39 -12.41 -9.85 -8.59
C LYS A 39 -11.20 -10.47 -9.27
N TRP A 40 -11.05 -11.75 -9.00
CA TRP A 40 -10.12 -12.59 -9.72
C TRP A 40 -10.71 -12.93 -11.09
N THR A 41 -10.04 -12.52 -12.17
CA THR A 41 -10.59 -12.61 -13.54
C THR A 41 -10.06 -13.79 -14.35
N SER A 42 -8.95 -14.40 -13.94
CA SER A 42 -8.33 -15.51 -14.67
C SER A 42 -7.49 -16.39 -13.75
N GLU A 43 -7.72 -17.69 -13.66
CA GLU A 43 -6.83 -18.59 -12.89
C GLU A 43 -5.43 -18.65 -13.52
N PHE A 44 -4.39 -18.49 -12.70
CA PHE A 44 -2.99 -18.64 -13.11
C PHE A 44 -2.15 -19.17 -11.94
N ALA A 45 -1.00 -19.76 -12.28
CA ALA A 45 -0.07 -20.27 -11.28
C ALA A 45 0.74 -19.11 -10.68
N LEU A 46 0.71 -18.98 -9.36
CA LEU A 46 1.53 -17.98 -8.68
C LEU A 46 3.01 -18.35 -8.76
N PRO A 47 3.91 -17.38 -9.03
CA PRO A 47 5.35 -17.61 -8.95
C PRO A 47 5.78 -18.02 -7.54
N LEU A 48 7.01 -18.53 -7.40
CA LEU A 48 7.57 -18.75 -6.06
C LEU A 48 7.56 -17.46 -5.24
N ARG A 49 7.32 -17.63 -3.93
CA ARG A 49 7.31 -16.53 -2.94
C ARG A 49 6.25 -15.45 -3.23
N CYS A 50 5.16 -15.84 -3.87
CA CYS A 50 4.05 -14.96 -4.20
C CYS A 50 2.76 -15.43 -3.55
N GLY A 51 1.92 -14.49 -3.14
CA GLY A 51 0.59 -14.74 -2.62
C GLY A 51 -0.39 -13.64 -3.04
N ILE A 52 -1.65 -14.00 -3.16
CA ILE A 52 -2.75 -13.04 -3.28
C ILE A 52 -3.64 -13.22 -2.06
N VAL A 53 -4.01 -12.10 -1.45
CA VAL A 53 -4.76 -12.07 -0.20
C VAL A 53 -6.01 -11.21 -0.42
N SER A 54 -7.17 -11.74 -0.08
CA SER A 54 -8.41 -10.95 -0.08
C SER A 54 -8.31 -9.84 0.96
N HIS A 55 -8.65 -8.63 0.56
CA HIS A 55 -8.68 -7.47 1.44
C HIS A 55 -9.63 -7.70 2.62
N ASP A 56 -10.81 -8.23 2.32
CA ASP A 56 -11.88 -8.42 3.31
C ASP A 56 -11.52 -9.53 4.29
N GLU A 57 -10.94 -10.64 3.81
CA GLU A 57 -10.46 -11.72 4.67
C GLU A 57 -9.28 -11.28 5.53
N PHE A 58 -8.38 -10.46 4.99
CA PHE A 58 -7.29 -9.87 5.77
C PHE A 58 -7.83 -8.93 6.85
N CYS A 59 -8.80 -8.08 6.51
CA CYS A 59 -9.49 -7.23 7.47
C CYS A 59 -10.18 -8.06 8.57
N GLU A 60 -10.89 -9.12 8.20
CA GLU A 60 -11.59 -9.99 9.13
C GLU A 60 -10.62 -10.69 10.09
N TYR A 61 -9.52 -11.23 9.56
CA TYR A 61 -8.52 -11.93 10.35
C TYR A 61 -7.79 -11.02 11.35
N PHE A 62 -7.34 -9.85 10.90
CA PHE A 62 -6.59 -8.91 11.75
C PHE A 62 -7.49 -7.96 12.57
N GLY A 63 -8.79 -7.91 12.24
CA GLY A 63 -9.80 -7.09 12.91
C GLY A 63 -9.36 -5.63 13.10
N PRO A 64 -9.42 -5.08 14.32
CA PRO A 64 -9.08 -3.67 14.57
C PRO A 64 -7.60 -3.34 14.34
N TYR A 65 -6.73 -4.34 14.18
CA TYR A 65 -5.30 -4.14 13.90
C TYR A 65 -5.01 -4.07 12.39
N ALA A 66 -5.93 -4.51 11.53
CA ALA A 66 -5.79 -4.45 10.08
C ALA A 66 -5.49 -3.02 9.61
N THR A 67 -6.13 -2.02 10.22
CA THR A 67 -5.99 -0.59 9.90
C THR A 67 -4.55 -0.08 10.03
N ARG A 68 -3.75 -0.65 10.95
CA ARG A 68 -2.33 -0.27 11.09
C ARG A 68 -1.50 -0.76 9.91
N VAL A 69 -1.82 -1.94 9.39
CA VAL A 69 -1.13 -2.52 8.24
C VAL A 69 -1.62 -1.85 6.95
N TYR A 70 -2.92 -1.70 6.76
CA TYR A 70 -3.48 -1.05 5.56
C TYR A 70 -3.05 0.38 5.35
N ARG A 71 -2.90 1.16 6.43
CA ARG A 71 -2.44 2.56 6.31
C ARG A 71 -1.03 2.68 5.74
N SER A 72 -0.21 1.64 5.85
CA SER A 72 1.11 1.59 5.20
C SER A 72 1.05 1.15 3.72
N LEU A 73 -0.07 0.57 3.29
CA LEU A 73 -0.24 0.00 1.95
C LEU A 73 -0.96 0.95 1.00
N ASP A 74 -1.84 1.80 1.50
CA ASP A 74 -2.47 2.86 0.71
C ASP A 74 -1.58 4.12 0.70
N PRO A 75 -1.24 4.67 -0.48
CA PRO A 75 -0.41 5.87 -0.54
C PRO A 75 -1.06 7.04 0.18
N LEU A 76 -0.36 7.62 1.15
CA LEU A 76 -0.85 8.76 1.89
C LEU A 76 -0.95 9.99 0.98
N ASN A 77 -2.17 10.53 0.81
CA ASN A 77 -2.38 11.76 0.05
C ASN A 77 -2.06 12.98 0.92
N ILE A 78 -0.95 13.66 0.63
CA ILE A 78 -0.50 14.83 1.38
C ILE A 78 -1.50 16.00 1.38
N ASN A 79 -2.43 16.09 0.43
CA ASN A 79 -3.40 17.18 0.38
C ASN A 79 -4.64 16.94 1.26
N THR A 80 -4.95 15.67 1.57
CA THR A 80 -6.20 15.30 2.26
C THR A 80 -5.98 14.50 3.56
N ALA A 81 -4.79 13.97 3.79
CA ALA A 81 -4.45 13.19 4.98
C ALA A 81 -4.68 13.96 6.28
N SER A 82 -5.14 13.27 7.33
CA SER A 82 -5.29 13.89 8.65
C SER A 82 -3.93 14.21 9.28
N ARG A 83 -3.91 15.10 10.27
CA ARG A 83 -2.70 15.39 11.07
C ARG A 83 -2.09 14.13 11.68
N GLN A 84 -2.95 13.24 12.17
CA GLN A 84 -2.55 11.98 12.80
C GLN A 84 -1.86 11.07 11.78
N ASP A 85 -2.37 11.00 10.55
CA ASP A 85 -1.76 10.16 9.52
C ASP A 85 -0.38 10.67 9.08
N LEU A 86 -0.21 12.00 9.00
CA LEU A 86 1.10 12.60 8.67
C LEU A 86 2.12 12.40 9.78
N SER A 87 1.68 12.46 11.05
CA SER A 87 2.57 12.26 12.20
C SER A 87 3.13 10.84 12.32
N LEU A 88 2.58 9.89 11.55
CA LEU A 88 3.07 8.53 11.45
C LEU A 88 4.15 8.35 10.38
N VAL A 89 4.38 9.35 9.52
CA VAL A 89 5.43 9.32 8.51
C VAL A 89 6.77 9.56 9.20
N GLU A 90 7.68 8.61 9.08
CA GLU A 90 9.03 8.72 9.63
C GLU A 90 9.73 9.97 9.07
N GLY A 91 10.28 10.79 9.96
CA GLY A 91 10.94 12.06 9.61
C GLY A 91 10.04 13.30 9.60
N LEU A 92 8.72 13.17 9.78
CA LEU A 92 7.84 14.32 9.99
C LEU A 92 7.63 14.59 11.49
N ASP A 93 8.10 15.75 11.95
CA ASP A 93 7.78 16.26 13.29
C ASP A 93 6.50 17.12 13.28
N SER A 94 6.04 17.54 14.46
CA SER A 94 4.81 18.33 14.59
C SER A 94 4.88 19.66 13.84
N ALA A 95 6.05 20.29 13.74
CA ALA A 95 6.22 21.56 13.04
C ALA A 95 6.13 21.39 11.52
N ALA A 96 6.73 20.32 10.98
CA ALA A 96 6.62 19.92 9.58
C ALA A 96 5.17 19.59 9.22
N VAL A 97 4.46 18.83 10.08
CA VAL A 97 3.04 18.49 9.87
C VAL A 97 2.16 19.74 9.77
N GLU A 98 2.31 20.71 10.68
CA GLU A 98 1.52 21.95 10.62
C GLU A 98 1.88 22.80 9.41
N THR A 99 3.16 22.84 9.01
CA THR A 99 3.60 23.54 7.79
C THR A 99 2.95 22.92 6.55
N ILE A 100 2.95 21.59 6.47
CA ILE A 100 2.31 20.84 5.40
C ILE A 100 0.81 21.18 5.35
N VAL A 101 0.10 21.09 6.48
CA VAL A 101 -1.35 21.37 6.56
C VAL A 101 -1.70 22.80 6.17
N ALA A 102 -0.87 23.77 6.57
CA ALA A 102 -1.10 25.18 6.25
C ALA A 102 -0.91 25.52 4.77
N LYS A 103 -0.04 24.79 4.06
CA LYS A 103 0.33 25.07 2.66
C LYS A 103 -0.47 24.30 1.61
N ARG A 104 -1.26 23.30 2.01
CA ARG A 104 -2.11 22.52 1.09
C ARG A 104 -3.10 23.45 0.36
N PRO A 105 -3.50 23.14 -0.89
CA PRO A 105 -3.07 21.98 -1.67
C PRO A 105 -1.75 22.22 -2.43
N PHE A 106 -0.93 21.18 -2.52
CA PHE A 106 0.25 21.12 -3.38
C PHE A 106 -0.11 20.59 -4.76
N SER A 107 0.47 21.18 -5.81
CA SER A 107 0.28 20.72 -7.19
C SER A 107 1.34 19.72 -7.66
N SER A 108 2.48 19.65 -6.98
CA SER A 108 3.53 18.64 -7.17
C SER A 108 4.28 18.39 -5.86
N ILE A 109 5.07 17.30 -5.81
CA ILE A 109 5.87 16.95 -4.63
C ILE A 109 7.01 17.94 -4.37
N ASP A 110 7.51 18.62 -5.41
CA ASP A 110 8.58 19.63 -5.28
C ASP A 110 8.13 20.90 -4.54
N GLN A 111 6.81 21.09 -4.38
CA GLN A 111 6.23 22.22 -3.66
C GLN A 111 5.96 21.91 -2.18
N ALA A 112 6.06 20.64 -1.78
CA ALA A 112 5.74 20.15 -0.44
C ALA A 112 6.77 20.60 0.60
#